data_AF-A0A6M0C9L9-F1
#
_entry.id   AF-A0A6M0C9L9-F1
#
_cell.length_a   1.000
_cell.length_b   1.000
_cell.length_c   1.000
_cell.angle_alpha   90.00
_cell.angle_beta   90.00
_cell.angle_gamma   90.00
#
_symmetry.space_group_name_H-M   'P 1'
#
loop_
_entity.id
_entity.type
_entity.pdbx_description
1 polymer ?
#
loop_
_entity_poly.entity_id
_entity_poly.type
_entity_poly.pdbx_seq_one_letter_code
_entity_poly.pdbx_strand_id
1 'polypeptide(L)'
;YMDTQDIAKFAIRALSVSETEKKTFPIAGPRAWEADEIIRLCERLSSEQAKVTRTNLSVLRTVRTILRAFEWSQEVANRLAFAEVLAAGKPLAASMDETYKVFALNPEETTTLESYLQDYYSRIIKKLKELEYEQSQSGKGSNKKKPFFF
;
A
#
# COMPACT_ATOMS: atom_id res chain seq x y z
N TYR A 1 4.60 7.78 0.58
CA TYR A 1 4.37 6.50 1.30
C TYR A 1 4.92 6.65 2.69
N MET A 2 4.26 6.11 3.69
CA MET A 2 4.81 6.05 5.03
C MET A 2 4.41 4.75 5.72
N ASP A 3 5.36 4.11 6.40
CA ASP A 3 5.10 2.87 7.11
C ASP A 3 4.17 3.12 8.32
N THR A 4 3.25 2.18 8.56
CA THR A 4 2.24 2.33 9.60
C THR A 4 2.83 2.32 11.01
N GLN A 5 3.96 1.63 11.23
CA GLN A 5 4.66 1.64 12.51
C GLN A 5 5.34 2.99 12.74
N ASP A 6 5.91 3.58 11.70
CA ASP A 6 6.47 4.93 11.79
C ASP A 6 5.38 5.96 12.08
N ILE A 7 4.22 5.88 11.43
CA ILE A 7 3.06 6.72 11.75
C ILE A 7 2.66 6.54 13.23
N ALA A 8 2.69 5.32 13.76
CA ALA A 8 2.38 5.07 15.17
C ALA A 8 3.39 5.76 16.11
N LYS A 9 4.68 5.83 15.75
CA LYS A 9 5.68 6.60 16.52
C LYS A 9 5.30 8.07 16.61
N PHE A 10 4.87 8.69 15.50
CA PHE A 10 4.36 10.07 15.51
C PHE A 10 3.13 10.20 16.41
N ALA A 11 2.16 9.31 16.29
CA ALA A 11 0.94 9.35 17.09
C ALA A 11 1.22 9.26 18.60
N ILE A 12 2.12 8.36 19.02
CA ILE A 12 2.54 8.23 20.43
C ILE A 12 3.29 9.48 20.87
N ARG A 13 4.22 9.98 20.04
CA ARG A 13 5.04 11.13 20.38
C ARG A 13 4.22 12.41 20.51
N ALA A 14 3.14 12.58 19.74
CA ALA A 14 2.20 13.69 19.89
C ALA A 14 1.62 13.79 21.31
N LEU A 15 1.41 12.66 22.00
CA LEU A 15 0.90 12.66 23.38
C LEU A 15 1.91 13.21 24.40
N SER A 16 3.19 13.27 24.05
CA SER A 16 4.28 13.69 24.94
C SER A 16 4.92 15.04 24.56
N VAL A 17 4.47 15.67 23.48
CA VAL A 17 4.98 16.96 22.99
C VAL A 17 3.87 18.00 23.06
N SER A 18 3.95 18.93 24.00
CA SER A 18 2.92 19.95 24.19
C SER A 18 2.80 20.90 22.99
N GLU A 19 3.88 21.07 22.22
CA GLU A 19 3.90 21.84 20.98
C GLU A 19 3.00 21.24 19.90
N THR A 20 2.54 19.99 20.04
CA THR A 20 1.61 19.35 19.10
C THR A 20 0.14 19.56 19.44
N GLU A 21 -0.17 20.10 20.63
CA GLU A 21 -1.55 20.31 21.06
C GLU A 21 -2.34 21.20 20.10
N LYS A 22 -3.51 20.71 19.66
CA LYS A 22 -4.43 21.42 18.74
C LYS A 22 -3.76 21.84 17.42
N LYS A 23 -2.69 21.16 16.99
CA LYS A 23 -2.04 21.38 15.70
C LYS A 23 -2.23 20.20 14.76
N THR A 24 -2.09 20.49 13.47
CA THR A 24 -2.14 19.50 12.39
C THR A 24 -0.76 19.46 11.73
N PHE A 25 -0.23 18.26 11.54
CA PHE A 25 1.07 18.05 10.92
C PHE A 25 0.95 17.17 9.68
N PRO A 26 1.64 17.49 8.57
CA PRO A 26 1.66 16.64 7.40
C PRO A 26 2.47 15.36 7.67
N ILE A 27 1.90 14.23 7.23
CA ILE A 27 2.52 12.90 7.26
C ILE A 27 2.50 12.38 5.82
N ALA A 28 3.54 12.72 5.05
CA ALA A 28 3.66 12.35 3.63
C ALA A 28 4.70 11.23 3.38
N GLY A 29 5.57 11.00 4.36
CA GLY A 29 6.74 10.13 4.30
C GLY A 29 7.96 10.79 3.64
N PRO A 30 9.06 10.04 3.49
CA PRO A 30 10.35 10.58 3.06
C PRO A 30 10.36 11.01 1.59
N ARG A 31 9.54 10.38 0.74
CA ARG A 31 9.38 10.78 -0.66
C ARG A 31 7.98 10.47 -1.21
N ALA A 32 7.61 11.23 -2.23
CA ALA A 32 6.46 10.93 -3.07
C ALA A 32 6.73 9.74 -4.00
N TRP A 33 5.65 9.05 -4.36
CA TRP A 33 5.68 7.87 -5.21
C TRP A 33 4.58 7.94 -6.24
N GLU A 34 4.96 7.74 -7.49
CA GLU A 34 4.02 7.50 -8.57
C GLU A 34 3.63 6.02 -8.65
N ALA A 35 2.41 5.73 -9.10
CA ALA A 35 1.93 4.35 -9.23
C ALA A 35 2.86 3.51 -10.14
N ASP A 36 3.34 4.10 -11.24
CA ASP A 36 4.26 3.43 -12.17
C ASP A 36 5.65 3.15 -11.52
N GLU A 37 6.11 3.98 -10.58
CA GLU A 37 7.36 3.70 -9.84
C GLU A 37 7.18 2.52 -8.88
N ILE A 38 6.04 2.47 -8.18
CA ILE A 38 5.73 1.36 -7.27
C ILE A 38 5.61 0.05 -8.07
N ILE A 39 4.93 0.07 -9.22
CA ILE A 39 4.83 -1.10 -10.11
C ILE A 39 6.23 -1.57 -10.52
N ARG A 40 7.08 -0.65 -11.01
CA ARG A 40 8.46 -0.99 -11.39
C ARG A 40 9.31 -1.53 -10.23
N LEU A 41 9.10 -1.03 -9.02
CA LEU A 41 9.75 -1.58 -7.83
C LEU A 41 9.31 -3.01 -7.58
N CYS A 42 8.00 -3.29 -7.62
CA CYS A 42 7.47 -4.64 -7.47
C CYS A 42 8.01 -5.59 -8.55
N GLU A 43 8.05 -5.17 -9.82
CA GLU A 43 8.59 -5.97 -10.93
C GLU A 43 10.06 -6.34 -10.71
N ARG A 44 10.88 -5.40 -10.23
CA ARG A 44 12.29 -5.68 -9.88
C ARG A 44 12.43 -6.65 -8.72
N LEU A 45 11.57 -6.54 -7.69
CA LEU A 45 11.62 -7.40 -6.51
C LEU A 45 11.06 -8.81 -6.78
N SER A 46 10.06 -8.94 -7.66
CA SER A 46 9.47 -10.23 -8.04
C SER A 46 10.17 -10.91 -9.21
N SER A 47 10.97 -10.18 -9.99
CA SER A 47 11.48 -10.62 -11.31
C SER A 47 10.38 -10.98 -12.32
N GLU A 48 9.17 -10.44 -12.14
CA GLU A 48 8.00 -10.70 -12.96
C GLU A 48 7.45 -9.39 -13.54
N GLN A 49 6.90 -9.45 -14.75
CA GLN A 49 6.33 -8.28 -15.42
C GLN A 49 4.87 -8.06 -15.00
N ALA A 50 4.50 -6.84 -14.64
CA ALA A 50 3.15 -6.51 -14.25
C ALA A 50 2.26 -6.30 -15.48
N LYS A 51 1.07 -6.92 -15.48
CA LYS A 51 0.05 -6.63 -16.50
C LYS A 51 -0.70 -5.36 -16.13
N VAL A 52 -0.30 -4.24 -16.73
CA VAL A 52 -0.90 -2.92 -16.47
C VAL A 52 -1.96 -2.58 -17.51
N THR A 53 -3.18 -2.32 -17.07
CA THR A 53 -4.26 -1.77 -17.90
C THR A 53 -4.47 -0.31 -17.56
N ARG A 54 -4.30 0.59 -18.53
CA ARG A 54 -4.57 2.02 -18.38
C ARG A 54 -5.97 2.34 -18.89
N THR A 55 -6.79 2.95 -18.04
CA THR A 55 -8.20 3.23 -18.31
C THR A 55 -8.51 4.68 -17.94
N ASN A 56 -9.48 5.29 -18.62
CA ASN A 56 -9.92 6.65 -18.28
C ASN A 56 -10.76 6.66 -16.98
N LEU A 57 -10.81 7.82 -16.34
CA LEU A 57 -11.53 7.99 -15.07
C LEU A 57 -13.04 7.77 -15.20
N SER A 58 -13.62 8.08 -16.36
CA SER A 58 -15.06 7.92 -16.61
C SER A 58 -15.50 6.45 -16.53
N VAL A 59 -14.72 5.54 -17.12
CA VAL A 59 -14.99 4.09 -17.03
C VAL A 59 -14.87 3.62 -15.58
N LEU A 60 -13.84 4.04 -14.85
CA LEU A 60 -13.67 3.68 -13.43
C LEU A 60 -14.85 4.17 -12.58
N ARG A 61 -15.34 5.40 -12.84
CA ARG A 61 -16.53 5.96 -12.18
C ARG A 61 -17.78 5.17 -12.46
N THR A 62 -18.04 4.81 -13.72
CA THR A 62 -19.22 4.00 -14.10
C THR A 62 -19.19 2.62 -13.45
N VAL A 63 -18.04 1.93 -13.54
CA VAL A 63 -17.86 0.62 -12.90
C VAL A 63 -18.06 0.72 -11.39
N ARG A 64 -17.49 1.74 -10.73
CA ARG A 64 -17.70 1.98 -9.30
C ARG A 64 -19.19 2.16 -8.98
N THR A 65 -19.94 2.95 -9.74
CA THR A 65 -21.37 3.16 -9.51
C THR A 65 -22.16 1.87 -9.63
N ILE A 66 -21.84 1.02 -10.61
CA ILE A 66 -22.47 -0.29 -10.77
C ILE A 66 -22.15 -1.19 -9.57
N LEU A 67 -20.87 -1.27 -9.16
CA LEU A 67 -20.46 -2.10 -8.01
C LEU A 67 -21.09 -1.62 -6.70
N ARG A 68 -21.29 -0.31 -6.50
CA ARG A 68 -21.97 0.19 -5.30
C ARG A 68 -23.41 -0.29 -5.15
N ALA A 69 -24.07 -0.72 -6.23
CA ALA A 69 -25.42 -1.28 -6.17
C ALA A 69 -25.46 -2.69 -5.56
N PHE A 70 -24.31 -3.36 -5.43
CA PHE A 70 -24.21 -4.72 -4.88
C PHE A 70 -23.34 -4.74 -3.63
N GLU A 71 -23.93 -5.14 -2.49
CA GLU A 71 -23.26 -5.16 -1.18
C GLU A 71 -21.95 -5.96 -1.19
N TRP A 72 -21.94 -7.13 -1.83
CA TRP A 72 -20.76 -8.00 -1.95
C TRP A 72 -19.58 -7.35 -2.71
N SER A 73 -19.83 -6.30 -3.50
CA SER A 73 -18.80 -5.63 -4.30
C SER A 73 -18.37 -4.26 -3.77
N GLN A 74 -18.85 -3.88 -2.58
CA GLN A 74 -18.52 -2.58 -1.97
C GLN A 74 -17.03 -2.39 -1.71
N GLU A 75 -16.29 -3.43 -1.28
CA GLU A 75 -14.83 -3.33 -1.07
C GLU A 75 -14.08 -2.99 -2.36
N VAL A 76 -14.47 -3.60 -3.48
CA VAL A 76 -13.90 -3.29 -4.79
C VAL A 76 -14.27 -1.86 -5.21
N ALA A 77 -15.52 -1.45 -5.01
CA ALA A 77 -15.97 -0.10 -5.28
C ALA A 77 -15.21 0.96 -4.47
N ASN A 78 -14.89 0.66 -3.21
CA ASN A 78 -14.12 1.53 -2.32
C ASN A 78 -12.69 1.71 -2.82
N ARG A 79 -12.03 0.63 -3.26
CA ARG A 79 -10.69 0.72 -3.87
C ARG A 79 -10.69 1.53 -5.15
N LEU A 80 -11.71 1.36 -5.99
CA LEU A 80 -11.85 2.15 -7.22
C LEU A 80 -12.08 3.64 -6.94
N ALA A 81 -12.69 3.99 -5.80
CA ALA A 81 -12.87 5.39 -5.40
C ALA A 81 -11.53 6.12 -5.20
N PHE A 82 -10.44 5.39 -4.91
CA PHE A 82 -9.10 5.98 -4.79
C PHE A 82 -8.60 6.65 -6.07
N ALA A 83 -9.11 6.23 -7.24
CA ALA A 83 -8.77 6.87 -8.51
C ALA A 83 -9.15 8.37 -8.54
N GLU A 84 -10.16 8.79 -7.77
CA GLU A 84 -10.55 10.20 -7.64
C GLU A 84 -9.48 11.03 -6.90
N VAL A 85 -8.79 10.42 -5.93
CA VAL A 85 -7.73 11.08 -5.17
C VAL A 85 -6.54 11.39 -6.07
N LEU A 86 -6.18 10.45 -6.93
CA LEU A 86 -5.13 10.64 -7.95
C LEU A 86 -5.57 11.64 -9.03
N ALA A 87 -6.83 11.60 -9.43
CA ALA A 87 -7.38 12.52 -10.43
C ALA A 87 -7.57 13.96 -9.94
N ALA A 88 -7.56 14.19 -8.63
CA ALA A 88 -7.69 15.53 -8.05
C ALA A 88 -6.53 16.47 -8.44
N GLY A 89 -5.43 15.93 -8.99
CA GLY A 89 -4.30 16.71 -9.51
C GLY A 89 -3.50 17.46 -8.44
N LYS A 90 -3.83 17.26 -7.16
CA LYS A 90 -3.09 17.82 -6.04
C LYS A 90 -1.89 16.93 -5.74
N PRO A 91 -0.67 17.46 -5.72
CA PRO A 91 0.50 16.69 -5.32
C PRO A 91 0.28 16.09 -3.94
N LEU A 92 0.41 14.76 -3.82
CA LEU A 92 0.36 14.05 -2.53
C LEU A 92 1.74 14.09 -1.86
N ALA A 93 2.32 15.30 -1.81
CA ALA A 93 3.64 15.58 -1.30
C ALA A 93 3.57 16.81 -0.40
N ALA A 94 4.18 16.73 0.76
CA ALA A 94 4.33 17.84 1.69
C ALA A 94 5.70 17.72 2.37
N SER A 95 6.37 18.85 2.63
CA SER A 95 7.58 18.82 3.45
C SER A 95 7.21 18.39 4.87
N MET A 96 8.04 17.51 5.42
CA MET A 96 7.93 17.05 6.80
C MET A 96 9.05 17.60 7.68
N ASP A 97 9.89 18.52 7.18
CA ASP A 97 11.07 19.00 7.91
C ASP A 97 10.70 19.61 9.27
N GLU A 98 9.61 20.38 9.31
CA GLU A 98 9.08 20.94 10.56
C GLU A 98 8.42 19.86 11.43
N THR A 99 7.70 18.92 10.83
CA THR A 99 7.10 17.78 11.54
C THR A 99 8.18 16.96 12.25
N TYR A 100 9.27 16.60 11.58
CA TYR A 100 10.37 15.86 12.20
C TYR A 100 11.01 16.63 13.35
N LYS A 101 11.22 17.95 13.18
CA LYS A 101 11.77 18.83 14.24
C LYS A 101 10.88 18.88 15.48
N VAL A 102 9.58 19.15 15.30
CA VAL A 102 8.63 19.28 16.42
C VAL A 102 8.51 17.96 17.18
N PHE A 103 8.49 16.84 16.48
CA PHE A 103 8.38 15.52 17.11
C PHE A 103 9.72 15.00 17.66
N ALA A 104 10.83 15.67 17.35
CA ALA A 104 12.19 15.23 17.65
C ALA A 104 12.46 13.79 17.16
N LEU A 105 12.01 13.48 15.94
CA LEU A 105 12.19 12.18 15.28
C LEU A 105 13.22 12.31 14.16
N ASN A 106 14.09 11.31 14.03
CA ASN A 106 15.10 11.29 12.97
C ASN A 106 14.48 10.84 11.63
N PRO A 107 14.55 11.65 10.56
CA PRO A 107 14.10 11.24 9.23
C PRO A 107 14.78 9.96 8.72
N GLU A 108 16.06 9.74 9.05
CA GLU A 108 16.84 8.59 8.59
C GLU A 108 16.37 7.25 9.18
N GLU A 109 15.68 7.30 10.33
CA GLU A 109 15.08 6.12 10.96
C GLU A 109 13.70 5.78 10.37
N THR A 110 13.17 6.62 9.47
CA THR A 110 11.90 6.37 8.81
C THR A 110 12.08 5.30 7.74
N THR A 111 11.23 4.28 7.79
CA THR A 111 11.24 3.15 6.86
C THR A 111 10.88 3.62 5.45
N THR A 112 11.72 3.28 4.48
CA THR A 112 11.46 3.55 3.05
C THR A 112 10.57 2.46 2.45
N LEU A 113 9.82 2.82 1.39
CA LEU A 113 8.97 1.84 0.70
C LEU A 113 9.82 0.72 0.09
N GLU A 114 11.01 1.05 -0.42
CA GLU A 114 11.97 0.09 -0.96
C GLU A 114 12.35 -0.95 0.10
N SER A 115 12.78 -0.50 1.29
CA SER A 115 13.17 -1.40 2.39
C SER A 115 11.98 -2.25 2.84
N TYR A 116 10.81 -1.63 2.99
CA TYR A 116 9.59 -2.33 3.39
C TYR A 116 9.22 -3.43 2.39
N LEU A 117 9.17 -3.11 1.08
CA LEU A 117 8.81 -4.08 0.06
C LEU A 117 9.87 -5.18 -0.08
N GLN A 118 11.16 -4.86 0.04
CA GLN A 118 12.22 -5.86 0.02
C GLN A 118 12.04 -6.89 1.17
N ASP A 119 11.80 -6.40 2.38
CA ASP A 119 11.54 -7.26 3.54
C ASP A 119 10.27 -8.09 3.36
N TYR A 120 9.20 -7.46 2.86
CA TYR A 120 7.94 -8.15 2.56
C TYR A 120 8.13 -9.27 1.54
N TYR A 121 8.78 -8.99 0.40
CA TYR A 121 9.00 -9.95 -0.67
C TYR A 121 9.88 -11.12 -0.20
N SER A 122 10.93 -10.85 0.59
CA SER A 122 11.78 -11.91 1.15
C SER A 122 10.99 -12.91 2.01
N ARG A 123 10.00 -12.42 2.76
CA ARG A 123 9.16 -13.23 3.64
C ARG A 123 8.08 -13.98 2.86
N ILE A 124 7.36 -13.30 1.96
CA ILE A 124 6.25 -13.90 1.23
C ILE A 124 6.73 -14.94 0.22
N ILE A 125 7.82 -14.68 -0.51
CA ILE A 125 8.39 -15.65 -1.46
C ILE A 125 8.88 -16.89 -0.71
N LYS A 126 9.54 -16.70 0.44
CA LYS A 126 9.96 -17.84 1.28
C LYS A 126 8.75 -18.67 1.72
N LYS A 127 7.68 -18.01 2.16
CA LYS A 127 6.43 -18.70 2.57
C LYS A 127 5.76 -19.43 1.42
N LEU A 128 5.72 -18.84 0.22
CA LEU A 128 5.18 -19.49 -0.97
C LEU A 128 5.99 -20.76 -1.33
N LYS A 129 7.32 -20.70 -1.30
CA LYS A 129 8.19 -21.86 -1.55
C LYS A 129 8.00 -22.98 -0.51
N GLU A 130 7.86 -22.62 0.76
CA GLU A 130 7.55 -23.58 1.84
C GLU A 130 6.21 -24.28 1.57
N LEU A 131 5.16 -23.53 1.22
CA LEU A 131 3.84 -24.09 0.90
C LEU A 131 3.85 -25.00 -0.35
N GLU A 132 4.59 -24.63 -1.40
CA GLU A 132 4.76 -25.46 -2.60
C GLU A 132 5.50 -26.77 -2.28
N TYR A 133 6.51 -26.71 -1.42
CA TYR A 133 7.23 -27.89 -0.95
C TYR A 133 6.32 -28.82 -0.13
N GLU A 134 5.53 -28.29 0.80
CA GLU A 134 4.54 -29.06 1.57
C GLU A 134 3.48 -29.72 0.66
N GLN A 135 3.00 -29.01 -0.38
CA GLN A 135 2.06 -29.56 -1.35
C GLN A 135 2.66 -30.69 -2.18
N SER A 136 3.93 -30.57 -2.59
CA SER A 136 4.61 -31.62 -3.36
C SER A 136 4.96 -32.85 -2.51
N GLN A 137 5.33 -32.67 -1.23
CA GLN A 137 5.59 -33.76 -0.28
C GLN A 137 4.31 -34.51 0.14
N SER A 138 3.18 -33.81 0.26
CA SER A 138 1.92 -34.41 0.71
C SER A 138 1.16 -35.19 -0.38
N GLY A 139 1.75 -35.38 -1.57
CA GLY A 139 1.18 -36.21 -2.65
C GLY A 139 -0.19 -35.72 -3.17
N LYS A 140 -0.64 -34.52 -2.79
CA LYS A 140 -1.88 -33.93 -3.30
C LYS A 140 -1.61 -33.26 -4.64
N GLY A 141 -1.42 -34.10 -5.67
CA GLY A 141 -1.41 -33.65 -7.05
C GLY A 141 -2.65 -32.82 -7.36
N SER A 142 -2.42 -31.56 -7.73
CA SER A 142 -3.15 -30.64 -8.64
C SER A 142 -4.55 -31.01 -9.15
N ASN A 143 -5.45 -31.60 -8.36
CA ASN A 143 -6.79 -31.94 -8.81
C ASN A 143 -7.88 -31.81 -7.74
N LYS A 144 -7.81 -30.75 -6.93
CA LYS A 144 -9.01 -30.26 -6.24
C LYS A 144 -9.53 -29.06 -7.02
N LYS A 145 -10.51 -29.33 -7.90
CA LYS A 145 -11.43 -28.32 -8.45
C LYS A 145 -11.79 -27.39 -7.31
N LYS A 146 -11.41 -26.11 -7.42
CA LYS A 146 -11.86 -25.07 -6.49
C LYS A 146 -13.39 -25.13 -6.50
N PRO A 147 -14.08 -25.39 -5.39
CA PRO A 147 -15.52 -25.24 -5.39
C PRO A 147 -15.78 -23.76 -5.67
N PHE A 148 -16.47 -23.51 -6.79
CA PHE A 148 -17.14 -22.24 -7.03
C PHE A 148 -18.11 -22.04 -5.88
N PHE A 149 -17.74 -21.22 -4.90
CA PHE A 149 -18.70 -20.63 -3.98
C PHE A 149 -18.94 -19.21 -4.44
N PHE A 150 -20.21 -18.96 -4.77
CA PHE A 150 -20.80 -17.65 -5.02
C PHE A 150 -20.61 -16.70 -3.84
#